data_AF-A0A940E295-F1
#
_entry.id   AF-A0A940E295-F1
#
_cell.length_a   1.000
_cell.length_b   1.000
_cell.length_c   1.000
_cell.angle_alpha   90.00
_cell.angle_beta   90.00
_cell.angle_gamma   90.00
#
_symmetry.space_group_name_H-M   'P 1'
#
loop_
_entity.id
_entity.type
_entity.pdbx_description
1 polymer ?
#
loop_
_entity_poly.entity_id
_entity_poly.type
_entity_poly.pdbx_seq_one_letter_code
_entity_poly.pdbx_strand_id
1 'polypeptide(L)' 'MGKPVNLNRYRKEKARAEKKARADQNAVAFGRSKAEKQVVKLQKDKQTRDLDNHELDE' A
#
# COMPACT_ATOMS: atom_id res chain seq x y z
N MET A 1 34.62 -4.40 22.71
CA MET A 1 34.52 -5.85 22.40
C MET A 1 33.14 -6.14 21.82
N GLY A 2 33.04 -6.37 20.50
CA GLY A 2 31.75 -6.61 19.82
C GLY A 2 31.30 -8.06 19.98
N LYS A 3 30.04 -8.27 20.37
CA LYS A 3 29.45 -9.61 20.46
C LYS A 3 29.39 -10.25 19.07
N PRO A 4 29.66 -11.55 18.92
CA PRO A 4 29.56 -12.23 17.63
C PRO A 4 28.11 -12.20 17.13
N VAL A 5 27.89 -11.58 15.97
CA VAL A 5 26.57 -11.50 15.32
C VAL A 5 26.35 -12.72 14.44
N ASN A 6 25.22 -13.40 14.64
CA ASN A 6 24.86 -14.56 13.82
C ASN A 6 24.29 -14.09 12.47
N LEU A 7 25.15 -14.11 11.44
CA LEU A 7 24.80 -13.70 10.08
C LEU A 7 23.65 -14.51 9.47
N ASN A 8 23.47 -15.78 9.86
CA ASN A 8 22.38 -16.61 9.36
C ASN A 8 21.02 -16.14 9.88
N ARG A 9 20.95 -15.69 11.15
CA ARG A 9 19.74 -15.09 11.71
C ARG A 9 19.38 -13.79 10.98
N TYR A 10 20.36 -12.92 10.81
CA TYR A 10 20.18 -11.65 10.10
C TYR A 10 19.69 -11.84 8.66
N ARG A 11 20.30 -12.75 7.89
CA ARG A 11 19.86 -13.06 6.53
C ARG A 11 18.42 -13.58 6.49
N LYS A 12 18.03 -14.43 7.44
CA LYS A 12 16.64 -14.94 7.56
C LYS A 12 15.66 -13.84 7.91
N GLU A 13 16.02 -12.93 8.81
CA GLU A 13 15.19 -11.78 9.16
C GLU A 13 15.00 -10.84 7.98
N LYS A 14 16.07 -10.52 7.26
CA LYS A 14 16.00 -9.72 6.02
C LYS A 14 15.08 -10.36 4.98
N ALA A 15 15.23 -11.65 4.70
CA ALA A 15 14.38 -12.36 3.75
C ALA A 15 12.90 -12.40 4.17
N ARG A 16 12.60 -12.52 5.48
CA ARG A 16 11.23 -12.44 5.99
C ARG A 16 10.65 -11.04 5.84
N ALA A 17 11.44 -10.00 6.12
CA ALA A 17 11.01 -8.62 5.97
C ALA A 17 10.68 -8.29 4.50
N GLU A 18 11.54 -8.70 3.56
CA GLU A 18 11.30 -8.54 2.13
C GLU A 18 10.04 -9.28 1.67
N LYS A 19 9.84 -10.52 2.14
CA LYS A 19 8.64 -11.30 1.83
C LYS A 19 7.36 -10.63 2.37
N LYS A 20 7.42 -10.05 3.57
CA LYS A 20 6.29 -9.32 4.17
C LYS A 20 5.96 -8.06 3.36
N ALA A 21 6.96 -7.25 3.03
CA ALA A 21 6.78 -6.06 2.20
C ALA A 21 6.14 -6.38 0.84
N ARG A 22 6.58 -7.46 0.17
CA ARG A 22 5.98 -7.92 -1.07
C ARG A 22 4.53 -8.41 -0.89
N ALA A 23 4.23 -9.10 0.22
CA ALA A 23 2.88 -9.54 0.53
C ALA A 23 1.93 -8.35 0.73
N ASP A 24 2.38 -7.32 1.44
CA ASP A 24 1.60 -6.10 1.67
C ASP A 24 1.32 -5.36 0.35
N GLN A 25 2.33 -5.25 -0.53
CA GLN A 25 2.17 -4.69 -1.87
C GLN A 25 1.13 -5.48 -2.69
N ASN A 26 1.20 -6.81 -2.65
CA ASN A 26 0.26 -7.67 -3.37
C ASN A 26 -1.15 -7.60 -2.78
N ALA A 27 -1.30 -7.45 -1.46
CA ALA A 27 -2.61 -7.25 -0.83
C ALA A 27 -3.27 -5.96 -1.32
N VAL A 28 -2.49 -4.89 -1.51
CA VAL A 28 -3.01 -3.63 -2.07
C VAL A 28 -3.33 -3.77 -3.57
N ALA A 29 -2.44 -4.38 -4.35
CA ALA A 29 -2.59 -4.50 -5.80
C ALA A 29 -3.70 -5.49 -6.22
N PHE A 30 -3.74 -6.64 -5.55
CA PHE A 30 -4.55 -7.80 -5.94
C PHE A 30 -5.57 -8.24 -4.89
N GLY A 31 -5.43 -7.82 -3.63
CA GLY A 31 -6.32 -8.23 -2.54
C GLY A 31 -7.67 -7.49 -2.50
N ARG A 32 -7.84 -6.40 -3.27
CA ARG A 32 -9.12 -5.71 -3.38
C ARG A 32 -10.04 -6.38 -4.40
N SER A 33 -11.24 -6.72 -3.96
CA SER A 33 -12.32 -7.19 -4.83
C SER A 33 -12.76 -6.11 -5.82
N LYS A 34 -13.45 -6.53 -6.89
CA LYS A 34 -13.99 -5.60 -7.89
C LYS A 34 -14.96 -4.57 -7.27
N ALA A 35 -15.78 -5.02 -6.32
CA ALA A 35 -16.73 -4.15 -5.61
C ALA A 35 -16.02 -3.06 -4.80
N GLU A 36 -14.99 -3.41 -4.03
CA GLU A 36 -14.21 -2.43 -3.25
C GLU A 36 -13.52 -1.42 -4.16
N LYS A 37 -12.94 -1.87 -5.28
CA LYS A 37 -12.35 -0.98 -6.29
C LYS A 37 -13.38 -0.01 -6.87
N GLN A 38 -14.62 -0.45 -7.11
CA GLN A 38 -15.70 0.40 -7.62
C GLN A 38 -16.15 1.44 -6.59
N VAL A 39 -16.32 1.06 -5.33
CA VAL A 39 -16.68 2.01 -4.26
C VAL A 39 -15.64 3.12 -4.14
N VAL A 40 -14.35 2.77 -4.10
CA VAL A 40 -13.27 3.76 -4.03
C VAL A 40 -13.26 4.67 -5.26
N LYS A 41 -13.49 4.11 -6.46
CA LYS A 41 -13.59 4.90 -7.68
C LYS A 41 -14.74 5.90 -7.61
N LEU A 42 -15.94 5.44 -7.25
CA LEU A 42 -17.13 6.30 -7.14
C LEU A 42 -16.94 7.41 -6.09
N GLN A 43 -16.29 7.09 -4.97
CA GLN A 43 -15.94 8.09 -3.95
C GLN A 43 -14.96 9.13 -4.49
N LYS A 44 -13.93 8.69 -5.22
CA LYS A 44 -12.97 9.61 -5.86
C LYS A 44 -13.66 10.48 -6.92
N ASP A 45 -14.49 9.89 -7.77
CA ASP A 45 -15.23 10.62 -8.81
C ASP A 45 -16.23 11.62 -8.21
N LYS A 46 -16.79 11.32 -7.03
CA LYS A 46 -17.60 12.28 -6.28
C LYS A 46 -16.74 13.41 -5.72
N GLN A 47 -15.63 13.10 -5.08
CA GLN A 47 -14.71 14.11 -4.55
C GLN A 47 -14.18 15.04 -5.64
N THR A 48 -13.81 14.51 -6.80
CA THR A 48 -13.39 15.33 -7.95
C THR A 48 -14.53 16.25 -8.39
N ARG A 49 -15.74 15.73 -8.59
CA ARG A 49 -16.90 16.58 -8.94
C ARG A 49 -17.22 17.65 -7.89
N ASP A 50 -17.11 17.30 -6.61
CA ASP A 50 -17.34 18.24 -5.53
C ASP A 50 -16.28 19.35 -5.57
N LEU A 51 -15.01 19.02 -5.79
CA LEU A 51 -13.92 19.99 -5.95
C LEU A 51 -14.08 20.86 -7.21
N ASP A 52 -14.39 20.26 -8.36
CA ASP A 52 -14.62 20.98 -9.62
C ASP A 52 -15.80 21.96 -9.49
N ASN A 53 -16.87 21.58 -8.78
CA ASN A 53 -18.00 22.48 -8.49
C ASN A 53 -17.65 23.61 -7.50
N HIS A 54 -16.55 23.45 -6.76
CA HIS A 54 -16.04 24.44 -5.81
C HIS A 54 -14.89 25.29 -6.40
N GLU A 55 -14.36 24.94 -7.57
CA GLU A 55 -13.55 25.86 -8.37
C GLU A 55 -14.47 26.98 -8.88
N LEU A 56 -14.39 28.12 -8.20
CA LEU A 56 -14.85 29.39 -8.77
C LEU A 56 -13.83 29.75 -9.85
N ASP A 57 -14.24 29.71 -11.11
CA ASP A 57 -13.48 30.24 -12.24
C ASP A 57 -13.13 31.72 -11.96
N GLU A 58 -11.89 32.00 -11.55
CA GLU A 58 -11.28 33.34 -11.59
C GLU A 58 -10.77 33.67 -13.00
#